data_AF-A0A4Q3IYH5-F1
#
_entry.id   AF-A0A4Q3IYH5-F1
#
_cell.length_a   1.000
_cell.length_b   1.000
_cell.length_c   1.000
_cell.angle_alpha   90.00
_cell.angle_beta   90.00
_cell.angle_gamma   90.00
#
_symmetry.space_group_name_H-M   'P 1'
#
loop_
_entity.id
_entity.type
_entity.pdbx_description
1 polymer ?
#
loop_
_entity_poly.entity_id
_entity_poly.type
_entity_poly.pdbx_seq_one_letter_code
_entity_poly.pdbx_strand_id
1 'polypeptide(L)' 'MTSRAFIAGCLGTSLTPDERAFFRDARPWGFILFKRNTQDPAQVAALTAQMRDCVGWQAPILIDQE' A
#
# COMPACT_ATOMS: atom_id res chain seq x y z
N MET A 1 -8.74 -12.97 9.63
CA MET A 1 -9.01 -11.80 8.75
C MET A 1 -9.33 -12.32 7.35
N THR A 2 -10.31 -11.73 6.68
CA THR A 2 -10.64 -12.06 5.27
C THR A 2 -10.29 -10.86 4.39
N SER A 3 -9.23 -10.97 3.61
CA SER A 3 -8.94 -10.03 2.52
C SER A 3 -9.82 -10.34 1.30
N ARG A 4 -10.01 -9.34 0.44
CA ARG A 4 -10.66 -9.49 -0.86
C ARG A 4 -9.62 -9.74 -1.94
N ALA A 5 -10.01 -10.46 -2.99
CA ALA A 5 -9.12 -10.91 -4.06
C ALA A 5 -8.78 -9.80 -5.08
N PHE A 6 -8.10 -8.74 -4.63
CA PHE A 6 -7.57 -7.69 -5.49
C PHE A 6 -6.31 -7.05 -4.91
N ILE A 7 -5.53 -6.38 -5.77
CA ILE A 7 -4.33 -5.62 -5.42
C ILE A 7 -4.63 -4.13 -5.64
N ALA A 8 -4.22 -3.28 -4.70
CA ALA A 8 -4.45 -1.84 -4.76
C ALA A 8 -3.16 -1.04 -5.01
N GLY A 9 -3.27 0.12 -5.65
CA GLY A 9 -2.20 1.12 -5.70
C GLY A 9 -2.61 2.39 -4.95
N CYS A 10 -1.65 3.27 -4.66
CA CYS A 10 -1.90 4.60 -4.09
C CYS A 10 -1.46 5.72 -5.05
N LEU A 11 -1.94 6.92 -4.78
CA LEU A 11 -1.75 8.07 -5.66
C LEU A 11 -0.31 8.60 -5.65
N GLY A 12 0.35 8.61 -4.48
CA GLY A 12 1.64 9.28 -4.30
C GLY A 12 2.61 8.53 -3.39
N THR A 13 3.51 9.27 -2.74
CA THR A 13 4.60 8.76 -1.89
C THR A 13 4.19 8.57 -0.42
N SER A 14 2.96 8.90 -0.06
CA SER A 14 2.37 8.69 1.26
C SER A 14 0.87 8.46 1.15
N LEU A 15 0.27 7.80 2.14
CA LEU A 15 -1.17 7.59 2.17
C LEU A 15 -1.88 8.79 2.81
N THR A 16 -2.81 9.35 2.06
CA THR A 16 -3.77 10.33 2.59
C THR A 16 -4.71 9.70 3.64
N PRO A 17 -5.35 10.49 4.51
CA PRO A 17 -6.37 9.98 5.42
C PRO A 17 -7.50 9.22 4.72
N ASP A 18 -7.91 9.68 3.54
CA ASP A 18 -8.97 9.07 2.75
C ASP A 18 -8.54 7.73 2.16
N GLU A 19 -7.32 7.64 1.60
CA GLU A 19 -6.77 6.37 1.14
C GLU A 19 -6.65 5.36 2.29
N ARG A 20 -6.24 5.81 3.48
CA ARG A 20 -6.20 4.94 4.67
C ARG A 20 -7.58 4.44 5.06
N ALA A 21 -8.59 5.32 5.07
CA ALA A 21 -9.95 4.89 5.36
C ALA A 21 -10.45 3.88 4.32
N PHE A 22 -10.23 4.19 3.04
CA PHE A 22 -10.63 3.35 1.92
C PHE A 22 -9.96 1.97 1.98
N PHE A 23 -8.63 1.88 2.14
CA PHE A 23 -7.95 0.58 2.12
C PHE A 23 -8.30 -0.30 3.32
N ARG A 24 -8.48 0.29 4.51
CA ARG A 24 -8.96 -0.42 5.70
C ARG A 24 -10.32 -1.07 5.44
N ASP A 25 -11.24 -0.34 4.82
CA ASP A 25 -12.62 -0.82 4.59
C ASP A 25 -12.69 -1.77 3.38
N ALA A 26 -11.90 -1.49 2.34
CA ALA A 26 -11.86 -2.26 1.11
C ALA A 26 -11.14 -3.61 1.25
N ARG A 27 -10.14 -3.70 2.15
CA ARG A 27 -9.38 -4.92 2.50
C ARG A 27 -8.70 -5.61 1.29
N PRO A 28 -7.84 -4.92 0.52
CA PRO A 28 -7.11 -5.51 -0.61
C PRO A 28 -6.17 -6.62 -0.14
N TRP A 29 -6.00 -7.71 -0.88
CA TRP A 29 -5.05 -8.76 -0.52
C TRP A 29 -3.62 -8.23 -0.34
N GLY A 30 -3.21 -7.31 -1.21
CA GLY A 30 -1.92 -6.64 -1.18
C GLY A 30 -1.92 -5.33 -1.95
N PHE A 31 -0.74 -4.73 -2.08
CA PHE A 31 -0.52 -3.48 -2.78
C PHE A 31 0.51 -3.62 -3.90
N ILE A 32 0.50 -2.69 -4.85
CA ILE A 32 1.52 -2.56 -5.89
C ILE A 32 2.05 -1.12 -5.94
N LEU A 33 3.37 -0.98 -6.00
CA LEU A 33 4.05 0.29 -6.16
C LEU A 33 4.39 0.54 -7.63
N PHE A 34 4.35 1.81 -8.02
CA PHE A 34 4.81 2.29 -9.32
C PHE A 34 5.90 3.35 -9.14
N LYS A 35 6.56 3.75 -10.23
CA LYS A 35 7.58 4.82 -10.24
C LYS A 35 7.15 6.12 -9.53
N ARG A 36 5.86 6.49 -9.59
CA ARG A 36 5.31 7.68 -8.90
C ARG A 36 5.26 7.55 -7.37
N ASN A 37 5.37 6.33 -6.84
CA ASN A 37 5.31 6.04 -5.41
C ASN A 37 6.72 5.94 -4.78
N THR A 38 7.78 6.06 -5.58
CA THR A 38 9.18 5.87 -5.19
C THR A 38 9.96 7.17 -5.29
N GLN A 39 10.46 7.67 -4.16
CA GLN A 39 11.31 8.86 -4.08
C GLN A 39 12.70 8.50 -3.54
N ASP A 40 12.75 7.90 -2.34
CA ASP A 40 13.97 7.44 -1.70
C ASP A 40 13.69 6.21 -0.81
N PRO A 41 14.72 5.46 -0.38
CA PRO A 41 14.51 4.23 0.38
C PRO A 41 13.77 4.43 1.71
N ALA A 42 14.00 5.54 2.41
CA ALA A 42 13.34 5.81 3.69
C ALA A 42 11.85 6.14 3.48
N GLN A 43 11.53 6.91 2.44
CA GLN A 43 10.16 7.18 2.03
C GLN A 43 9.43 5.89 1.63
N VAL A 44 10.04 5.02 0.83
CA VAL A 44 9.41 3.75 0.43
C VAL A 44 9.18 2.85 1.65
N ALA A 45 10.14 2.76 2.57
CA ALA A 45 9.96 2.04 3.82
C ALA A 45 8.78 2.59 4.64
N ALA A 46 8.64 3.92 4.72
CA ALA A 46 7.51 4.55 5.40
C ALA A 46 6.17 4.26 4.69
N LEU A 47 6.10 4.37 3.36
CA LEU A 47 4.88 4.08 2.60
C LEU A 47 4.42 2.62 2.78
N THR A 48 5.36 1.68 2.70
CA THR A 48 5.05 0.25 2.86
C THR A 48 4.59 -0.10 4.28
N ALA A 49 5.14 0.56 5.31
CA ALA A 49 4.64 0.47 6.68
C ALA A 49 3.21 1.01 6.78
N GLN A 50 2.93 2.21 6.24
CA GLN A 50 1.59 2.81 6.26
C GLN A 50 0.53 1.91 5.60
N MET A 51 0.87 1.26 4.49
CA MET A 51 -0.02 0.31 3.81
C MET A 51 -0.38 -0.90 4.68
N ARG A 52 0.61 -1.48 5.38
CA ARG A 52 0.38 -2.62 6.28
C ARG A 52 -0.39 -2.22 7.53
N ASP A 53 -0.04 -1.09 8.13
CA ASP A 53 -0.74 -0.53 9.30
C ASP A 53 -2.21 -0.25 8.99
N CYS A 54 -2.48 0.26 7.80
CA CYS A 54 -3.82 0.58 7.34
C CYS A 54 -4.75 -0.64 7.31
N VAL A 55 -4.22 -1.80 6.90
CA VAL A 55 -5.01 -3.01 6.74
C VAL A 55 -4.92 -3.93 7.97
N GLY A 56 -3.83 -3.87 8.73
CA GLY A 56 -3.63 -4.63 9.97
C GLY A 56 -3.07 -6.04 9.75
N TRP A 57 -2.45 -6.32 8.60
CA TRP A 57 -1.73 -7.57 8.34
C TRP A 57 -0.47 -7.34 7.51
N GLN A 58 0.36 -8.38 7.40
CA GLN A 58 1.55 -8.40 6.54
C GLN A 58 1.15 -8.52 5.07
N ALA A 59 0.48 -7.51 4.54
CA ALA A 59 0.07 -7.43 3.15
C ALA A 59 1.31 -7.50 2.22
N PRO A 60 1.29 -8.33 1.17
CA PRO A 60 2.29 -8.30 0.11
C PRO A 60 2.30 -6.92 -0.54
N ILE A 61 3.51 -6.44 -0.85
CA ILE A 61 3.70 -5.19 -1.59
C ILE A 61 4.60 -5.52 -2.77
N LEU A 62 4.03 -5.36 -3.96
CA LEU A 62 4.60 -5.78 -5.22
C LEU A 62 5.19 -4.56 -5.95
N ILE A 63 6.15 -4.81 -6.82
CA ILE A 63 6.68 -3.84 -7.77
C ILE A 63 7.28 -4.61 -8.94
N ASP A 64 7.08 -4.11 -10.15
CA ASP A 64 7.78 -4.65 -11.32
C ASP A 64 9.17 -3.98 -11.38
N GLN A 65 10.20 -4.73 -10.99
CA GLN A 65 11.61 -4.36 -11.16
C GLN A 65 12.29 -5.43 -12.03
N GLU A 66 12.50 -5.10 -13.30
CA GLU A 66 13.32 -5.87 -14.26
C GLU A 66 14.70 -5.21 -14.41
#